data_AF-A0A9X3DQK8-F1
#
_entry.id   AF-A0A9X3DQK8-F1
#
_cell.length_a   1.000
_cell.length_b   1.000
_cell.length_c   1.000
_cell.angle_alpha   90.00
_cell.angle_beta   90.00
_cell.angle_gamma   90.00
#
_symmetry.space_group_name_H-M   'P 1'
#
loop_
_entity.id
_entity.type
_entity.pdbx_description
1 polymer ?
#
loop_
_entity_poly.entity_id
_entity_poly.type
_entity_poly.pdbx_seq_one_letter_code
_entity_poly.pdbx_strand_id
1 'polypeptide(L)'
;MKKLMISMLCVLILGLVHSHTFAADGTIMVNGTITNSTCIVEVSGVGVSGLKNIVVTLTPVLKSNFQYSNSYTGPAVFSLHLKNNAGTAGCDAVTNKALKGLVLETASATDYDPMNKALLVNKAVGVSLTKPIFIYIRTPLALLL
;
A
#
# COMPACT_ATOMS: atom_id res chain seq x y z
N MET A 1 -61.64 41.95 -17.29
CA MET A 1 -60.49 41.87 -18.20
C MET A 1 -59.57 40.76 -17.71
N LYS A 2 -59.27 39.78 -18.56
CA LYS A 2 -58.28 38.70 -18.32
C LYS A 2 -56.90 39.30 -18.07
N LYS A 3 -56.13 38.69 -17.18
CA LYS A 3 -54.69 38.40 -17.38
C LYS A 3 -54.25 37.27 -16.44
N LEU A 4 -53.94 36.13 -17.05
CA LEU A 4 -53.11 35.06 -16.48
C LEU A 4 -51.72 35.59 -16.14
N MET A 5 -51.05 34.99 -15.16
CA MET A 5 -49.64 34.54 -15.22
C MET A 5 -49.43 33.54 -14.06
N ILE A 6 -49.52 32.24 -14.35
CA ILE A 6 -48.43 31.29 -14.63
C ILE A 6 -47.72 30.80 -13.35
N SER A 7 -48.03 29.55 -13.06
CA SER A 7 -47.46 28.59 -12.12
C SER A 7 -45.94 28.68 -12.01
N MET A 8 -45.43 28.87 -10.79
CA MET A 8 -44.02 28.66 -10.46
C MET A 8 -43.78 27.16 -10.28
N LEU A 9 -43.22 26.54 -11.31
CA LEU A 9 -42.80 25.14 -11.34
C LEU A 9 -41.61 24.96 -10.38
N CYS A 10 -41.84 24.30 -9.24
CA CYS A 10 -40.77 23.79 -8.37
C CYS A 10 -39.97 22.73 -9.15
N VAL A 11 -38.79 23.11 -9.64
CA VAL A 11 -37.79 22.18 -10.14
C VAL A 11 -37.17 21.46 -8.95
N LEU A 12 -37.63 20.24 -8.69
CA LEU A 12 -36.99 19.31 -7.77
C LEU A 12 -35.75 18.74 -8.46
N ILE A 13 -34.60 19.38 -8.27
CA ILE A 13 -33.32 18.84 -8.73
C ILE A 13 -32.91 17.74 -7.74
N LEU A 14 -33.19 16.47 -8.06
CA LEU A 14 -32.55 15.34 -7.40
C LEU A 14 -31.07 15.33 -7.81
N GLY A 15 -30.26 16.12 -7.10
CA GLY A 15 -28.81 15.97 -7.11
C GLY A 15 -28.43 14.72 -6.32
N LEU A 16 -28.39 13.56 -6.98
CA LEU A 16 -27.63 12.42 -6.47
C LEU A 16 -26.15 12.78 -6.53
N VAL A 17 -25.67 13.44 -5.47
CA VAL A 17 -24.23 13.50 -5.18
C VAL A 17 -23.80 12.08 -4.82
N HIS A 18 -23.35 11.34 -5.83
CA HIS A 18 -22.53 10.16 -5.61
C HIS A 18 -21.22 10.64 -4.98
N SER A 19 -21.20 10.73 -3.65
CA SER A 19 -19.97 10.86 -2.90
C SER A 19 -19.19 9.56 -3.08
N HIS A 20 -18.36 9.51 -4.11
CA HIS A 20 -17.31 8.52 -4.22
C HIS A 20 -16.37 8.75 -3.02
N THR A 21 -16.53 7.92 -1.99
CA THR A 21 -15.58 7.88 -0.87
C THR A 21 -14.40 7.05 -1.34
N PHE A 22 -13.36 7.72 -1.81
CA PHE A 22 -12.07 7.09 -2.04
C PHE A 22 -11.47 6.72 -0.69
N ALA A 23 -10.91 5.51 -0.57
CA ALA A 23 -9.99 5.24 0.53
C ALA A 23 -8.80 6.20 0.39
N ALA A 24 -8.40 6.84 1.49
CA ALA A 24 -7.27 7.77 1.50
C ALA A 24 -5.98 7.10 0.98
N ASP A 25 -5.11 7.89 0.36
CA ASP A 25 -3.81 7.44 -0.13
C ASP A 25 -3.04 6.71 0.99
N GLY A 26 -2.49 5.54 0.65
CA GLY A 26 -1.72 4.70 1.57
C GLY A 26 -0.25 4.71 1.18
N THR A 27 0.63 4.87 2.17
CA THR A 27 2.08 4.71 1.99
C THR A 27 2.59 3.64 2.92
N ILE A 28 3.32 2.66 2.38
CA ILE A 28 4.10 1.71 3.18
C ILE A 28 5.53 2.24 3.21
N MET A 29 6.05 2.47 4.41
CA MET A 29 7.46 2.75 4.62
C MET A 29 8.15 1.46 5.06
N VAL A 30 9.07 0.98 4.23
CA VAL A 30 9.92 -0.17 4.54
C VAL A 30 11.30 0.37 4.90
N ASN A 31 11.66 0.29 6.17
CA ASN A 31 13.00 0.64 6.61
C ASN A 31 13.90 -0.60 6.54
N GLY A 32 14.87 -0.59 5.63
CA GLY A 32 15.87 -1.65 5.54
C GLY A 32 17.06 -1.36 6.43
N THR A 33 17.35 -2.24 7.38
CA THR A 33 18.65 -2.25 8.08
C THR A 33 19.46 -3.42 7.54
N ILE A 34 20.50 -3.15 6.76
CA ILE A 34 21.42 -4.20 6.31
C ILE A 34 22.50 -4.34 7.38
N THR A 35 22.54 -5.51 8.02
CA THR A 35 23.50 -5.86 9.08
C THR A 35 24.94 -6.00 8.59
N ASN A 36 25.18 -5.97 7.28
CA ASN A 36 26.50 -5.95 6.65
C ASN A 36 26.65 -4.75 5.72
N SER A 37 27.60 -3.86 6.01
CA SER A 37 27.82 -2.57 5.33
C SER A 37 28.27 -2.68 3.87
N THR A 38 28.40 -3.89 3.32
CA THR A 38 28.83 -4.10 1.93
C THR A 38 27.70 -3.97 0.92
N CYS A 39 26.44 -3.96 1.37
CA CYS A 39 25.26 -3.87 0.51
C CYS A 39 24.36 -2.67 0.84
N ILE A 40 23.55 -2.29 -0.15
CA ILE A 40 22.38 -1.40 -0.02
C ILE A 40 21.12 -2.12 -0.52
N VAL A 41 19.93 -1.69 -0.05
CA VAL A 41 18.65 -2.21 -0.53
C VAL A 41 18.11 -1.26 -1.58
N GLU A 42 17.98 -1.72 -2.80
CA GLU A 42 17.32 -0.98 -3.87
C GLU A 42 15.89 -1.50 -4.05
N VAL A 43 14.98 -0.60 -4.41
CA VAL A 43 13.61 -0.94 -4.80
C VAL A 43 13.37 -0.62 -6.27
N SER A 44 12.65 -1.48 -6.96
CA SER A 44 12.17 -1.21 -8.32
C SER A 44 10.68 -1.54 -8.43
N GLY A 45 9.93 -0.76 -9.20
CA GLY A 45 8.50 -0.93 -9.37
C GLY A 45 7.80 0.38 -9.68
N VAL A 46 6.48 0.34 -9.87
CA VAL A 46 5.67 1.54 -10.02
C VAL A 46 5.31 2.09 -8.64
N GLY A 47 5.45 3.40 -8.45
CA GLY A 47 5.08 4.05 -7.18
C GLY A 47 6.04 3.77 -6.03
N VAL A 48 7.28 3.37 -6.32
CA VAL A 48 8.32 3.13 -5.31
C VAL A 48 9.46 4.14 -5.39
N SER A 49 10.07 4.45 -4.26
CA SER A 49 11.26 5.31 -4.20
C SER A 49 12.13 5.00 -2.98
N GLY A 50 13.42 5.36 -3.05
CA GLY A 50 14.39 5.24 -1.95
C GLY A 50 15.44 4.13 -2.10
N LEU A 51 16.52 4.22 -1.31
CA LEU A 51 17.69 3.31 -1.35
C LEU A 51 18.04 2.68 0.02
N LYS A 52 17.35 3.08 1.08
CA LYS A 52 17.54 2.57 2.45
C LYS A 52 16.20 2.53 3.16
N ASN A 53 15.53 3.69 3.17
CA ASN A 53 14.12 3.79 3.48
C ASN A 53 13.38 3.75 2.16
N ILE A 54 12.60 2.70 1.97
CA ILE A 54 11.83 2.45 0.77
C ILE A 54 10.41 2.89 1.04
N VAL A 55 9.88 3.68 0.12
CA VAL A 55 8.50 4.16 0.15
C VAL A 55 7.76 3.49 -0.97
N VAL A 56 6.68 2.77 -0.65
CA VAL A 56 5.75 2.18 -1.62
C VAL A 56 4.42 2.91 -1.52
N THR A 57 4.07 3.63 -2.57
CA THR A 57 2.79 4.32 -2.70
C THR A 57 1.75 3.35 -3.24
N LEU A 58 0.67 3.15 -2.49
CA LEU A 58 -0.47 2.35 -2.90
C LEU A 58 -1.44 3.23 -3.70
N THR A 59 -1.95 2.70 -4.81
CA THR A 59 -2.96 3.42 -5.58
C THR A 59 -4.29 3.48 -4.82
N PRO A 60 -5.06 4.57 -4.94
CA PRO A 60 -6.37 4.66 -4.32
C PRO A 60 -7.28 3.54 -4.80
N VAL A 61 -7.97 2.89 -3.87
CA VAL A 61 -8.97 1.86 -4.19
C VAL A 61 -10.35 2.34 -3.78
N LEU A 62 -11.31 2.17 -4.68
CA LEU A 62 -12.71 2.44 -4.38
C LEU A 62 -13.25 1.42 -3.37
N LYS A 63 -14.03 1.91 -2.40
CA LYS A 63 -14.69 1.07 -1.41
C LYS A 63 -15.58 -0.01 -2.05
N SER A 64 -16.19 0.28 -3.19
CA SER A 64 -17.02 -0.67 -3.95
C SER A 64 -16.27 -1.91 -4.45
N ASN A 65 -14.93 -1.84 -4.51
CA ASN A 65 -14.10 -2.99 -4.90
C ASN A 65 -14.00 -4.04 -3.78
N PHE A 66 -14.31 -3.65 -2.53
CA PHE A 66 -14.38 -4.56 -1.39
C PHE A 66 -15.80 -5.14 -1.28
N GLN A 67 -16.07 -6.20 -2.04
CA GLN A 67 -17.42 -6.79 -2.14
C GLN A 67 -17.79 -7.71 -0.97
N TYR A 68 -16.80 -8.26 -0.27
CA TYR A 68 -16.97 -9.20 0.84
C TYR A 68 -15.82 -9.05 1.84
N SER A 69 -16.05 -9.51 3.08
CA SER A 69 -15.02 -9.58 4.11
C SER A 69 -13.83 -10.41 3.63
N ASN A 70 -12.61 -9.98 3.98
CA ASN A 70 -11.35 -10.61 3.55
C ASN A 70 -11.11 -10.60 2.01
N SER A 71 -11.78 -9.72 1.26
CA SER A 71 -11.43 -9.45 -0.14
C SER A 71 -10.12 -8.67 -0.24
N TYR A 72 -9.34 -8.96 -1.28
CA TYR A 72 -8.09 -8.27 -1.59
C TYR A 72 -8.27 -7.45 -2.87
N THR A 73 -7.79 -6.21 -2.88
CA THR A 73 -7.84 -5.34 -4.06
C THR A 73 -6.72 -4.30 -3.98
N GLY A 74 -6.42 -3.64 -5.10
CA GLY A 74 -5.33 -2.66 -5.21
C GLY A 74 -3.92 -3.24 -5.03
N PRO A 75 -3.52 -4.27 -5.79
CA PRO A 75 -2.16 -4.80 -5.68
C PRO A 75 -1.13 -3.75 -6.13
N ALA A 76 -0.11 -3.53 -5.31
CA ALA A 76 1.11 -2.82 -5.69
C ALA A 76 2.26 -3.82 -5.78
N VAL A 77 2.92 -3.89 -6.93
CA VAL A 77 4.02 -4.82 -7.18
C VAL A 77 5.34 -4.05 -7.14
N PHE A 78 6.24 -4.50 -6.29
CA PHE A 78 7.60 -3.98 -6.20
C PHE A 78 8.59 -5.13 -5.95
N SER A 79 9.84 -4.89 -6.32
CA SER A 79 10.95 -5.82 -6.11
C SER A 79 12.00 -5.17 -5.24
N LEU A 80 12.54 -5.95 -4.30
CA LEU A 80 13.67 -5.58 -3.47
C LEU A 80 14.93 -6.25 -4.00
N HIS A 81 15.99 -5.47 -4.16
CA HIS A 81 17.27 -5.93 -4.66
C HIS A 81 18.36 -5.60 -3.65
N LEU A 82 19.33 -6.50 -3.51
CA LEU A 82 20.56 -6.22 -2.79
C LEU A 82 21.66 -5.87 -3.79
N LYS A 83 22.22 -4.68 -3.64
CA LYS A 83 23.27 -4.15 -4.50
C LYS A 83 24.52 -3.83 -3.69
N ASN A 84 25.67 -3.78 -4.36
CA ASN A 84 26.87 -3.18 -3.77
C ASN A 84 26.62 -1.71 -3.39
N ASN A 85 27.51 -1.14 -2.58
CA ASN A 85 27.36 0.23 -2.09
C ASN A 85 27.33 1.31 -3.21
N ALA A 86 27.74 0.97 -4.43
CA ALA A 86 27.66 1.84 -5.62
C ALA A 86 26.34 1.72 -6.39
N GLY A 87 25.48 0.74 -6.07
CA GLY A 87 24.21 0.48 -6.77
C GLY A 87 24.34 -0.16 -8.16
N THR A 88 25.56 -0.52 -8.60
CA THR A 88 25.82 -0.92 -9.99
C THR A 88 25.85 -2.43 -10.21
N ALA A 89 26.14 -3.22 -9.17
CA ALA A 89 26.23 -4.67 -9.24
C ALA A 89 25.60 -5.32 -8.00
N GLY A 90 25.50 -6.64 -7.98
CA GLY A 90 25.18 -7.38 -6.75
C GLY A 90 26.21 -7.14 -5.65
N CYS A 91 25.95 -7.64 -4.44
CA CYS A 91 26.91 -7.57 -3.34
C CYS A 91 28.22 -8.32 -3.66
N ASP A 92 29.20 -8.27 -2.77
CA ASP A 92 30.41 -9.08 -2.93
C ASP A 92 30.08 -10.59 -3.00
N ALA A 93 30.97 -11.37 -3.63
CA ALA A 93 30.72 -12.78 -3.92
C ALA A 93 30.50 -13.65 -2.67
N VAL A 94 31.09 -13.27 -1.53
CA VAL A 94 30.92 -13.99 -0.26
C VAL A 94 29.52 -13.69 0.29
N THR A 95 29.14 -12.42 0.34
CA THR A 95 27.82 -11.99 0.79
C THR A 95 26.70 -12.58 -0.07
N ASN A 96 26.81 -12.53 -1.40
CA ASN A 96 25.80 -13.12 -2.30
C ASN A 96 25.58 -14.62 -2.04
N LYS A 97 26.63 -15.37 -1.71
CA LYS A 97 26.51 -16.81 -1.38
C LYS A 97 25.92 -17.06 0.02
N ALA A 98 26.13 -16.12 0.94
CA ALA A 98 25.65 -16.23 2.32
C ALA A 98 24.19 -15.78 2.48
N LEU A 99 23.68 -14.94 1.57
CA LEU A 99 22.29 -14.46 1.60
C LEU A 99 21.31 -15.64 1.47
N LYS A 100 20.48 -15.83 2.51
CA LYS A 100 19.42 -16.84 2.55
C LYS A 100 18.03 -16.30 2.18
N GLY A 101 17.93 -15.00 1.97
CA GLY A 101 16.69 -14.30 1.62
C GLY A 101 16.61 -12.93 2.27
N LEU A 102 15.52 -12.22 1.96
CA LEU A 102 15.12 -10.99 2.63
C LEU A 102 13.92 -11.32 3.52
N VAL A 103 14.00 -10.91 4.78
CA VAL A 103 12.86 -10.97 5.72
C VAL A 103 12.35 -9.55 5.91
N LEU A 104 11.03 -9.40 5.86
CA LEU A 104 10.36 -8.13 6.13
C LEU A 104 9.66 -8.24 7.48
N GLU A 105 9.95 -7.29 8.36
CA GLU A 105 9.34 -7.17 9.67
C GLU A 105 8.96 -5.72 9.94
N THR A 106 7.98 -5.52 10.82
CA THR A 106 7.58 -4.18 11.27
C THR A 106 8.45 -3.72 12.43
N ALA A 107 8.63 -2.41 12.57
CA ALA A 107 9.37 -1.84 13.69
C ALA A 107 8.67 -2.03 15.05
N SER A 108 7.33 -2.19 15.07
CA SER A 108 6.57 -2.43 16.29
C SER A 108 5.55 -3.55 16.13
N ALA A 109 5.40 -4.39 17.14
CA ALA A 109 4.39 -5.46 17.17
C ALA A 109 2.94 -4.94 17.03
N THR A 110 2.71 -3.66 17.33
CA THR A 110 1.42 -2.97 17.17
C THR A 110 1.09 -2.62 15.72
N ASP A 111 2.05 -2.78 14.82
CA ASP A 111 1.86 -2.50 13.39
C ASP A 111 1.14 -3.67 12.69
N TYR A 112 1.17 -4.85 13.32
CA TYR A 112 0.38 -6.00 12.93
C TYR A 112 -1.00 -5.98 13.57
N ASP A 113 -2.01 -6.46 12.85
CA ASP A 113 -3.33 -6.71 13.41
C ASP A 113 -3.23 -7.69 14.61
N PRO A 114 -3.95 -7.46 15.73
CA PRO A 114 -3.88 -8.32 16.91
C PRO A 114 -4.43 -9.73 16.68
N MET A 115 -5.37 -9.91 15.75
CA MET A 115 -6.00 -11.21 15.46
C MET A 115 -5.29 -11.96 14.33
N ASN A 116 -4.65 -11.25 13.40
CA ASN A 116 -3.95 -11.83 12.26
C ASN A 116 -2.62 -11.12 11.97
N LYS A 117 -1.51 -11.73 12.40
CA LYS A 117 -0.14 -11.18 12.23
C LYS A 117 0.37 -11.16 10.79
N ALA A 118 -0.39 -11.65 9.82
CA ALA A 118 -0.09 -11.46 8.40
C ALA A 118 -0.57 -10.10 7.86
N LEU A 119 -1.41 -9.37 8.60
CA LEU A 119 -2.01 -8.12 8.20
C LEU A 119 -1.36 -6.93 8.92
N LEU A 120 -1.11 -5.87 8.16
CA LEU A 120 -0.62 -4.58 8.66
C LEU A 120 -1.80 -3.62 8.87
N VAL A 121 -1.81 -2.95 10.02
CA VAL A 121 -2.83 -1.95 10.34
C VAL A 121 -2.61 -0.69 9.51
N ASN A 122 -3.66 -0.21 8.83
CA ASN A 122 -3.60 1.08 8.16
C ASN A 122 -3.60 2.22 9.19
N LYS A 123 -2.52 3.00 9.22
CA LYS A 123 -2.33 4.13 10.14
C LYS A 123 -2.62 5.50 9.53
N ALA A 124 -3.21 5.55 8.33
CA ALA A 124 -3.56 6.81 7.70
C ALA A 124 -4.58 7.60 8.56
N VAL A 125 -4.54 8.92 8.47
CA VAL A 125 -5.52 9.78 9.14
C VAL A 125 -6.89 9.56 8.51
N GLY A 126 -7.94 9.41 9.33
CA GLY A 126 -9.32 9.25 8.85
C GLY A 126 -9.72 7.82 8.47
N VAL A 127 -8.91 6.81 8.80
CA VAL A 127 -9.27 5.41 8.62
C VAL A 127 -10.49 5.02 9.47
N SER A 128 -11.35 4.16 8.93
CA SER A 128 -12.51 3.66 9.66
C SER A 128 -12.10 2.61 10.70
N LEU A 129 -12.42 2.86 11.97
CA LEU A 129 -12.20 1.90 13.05
C LEU A 129 -13.26 0.78 13.07
N THR A 130 -14.44 1.01 12.48
CA THR A 130 -15.53 0.03 12.45
C THR A 130 -15.53 -0.83 11.18
N LYS A 131 -14.88 -0.36 10.11
CA LYS A 131 -14.67 -1.08 8.85
C LYS A 131 -13.21 -0.91 8.41
N PRO A 132 -12.25 -1.45 9.17
CA PRO A 132 -10.84 -1.27 8.89
C PRO A 132 -10.45 -1.93 7.57
N ILE A 133 -9.54 -1.27 6.86
CA ILE A 133 -8.82 -1.85 5.72
C ILE A 133 -7.40 -2.12 6.18
N PHE A 134 -6.91 -3.31 5.89
CA PHE A 134 -5.56 -3.74 6.22
C PHE A 134 -4.69 -3.82 4.97
N ILE A 135 -3.38 -3.76 5.18
CA ILE A 135 -2.39 -3.95 4.14
C ILE A 135 -1.82 -5.36 4.29
N TYR A 136 -1.71 -6.09 3.18
CA TYR A 136 -1.14 -7.44 3.13
C TYR A 136 0.04 -7.45 2.16
N ILE A 137 1.21 -7.88 2.65
CA ILE A 137 2.40 -8.03 1.82
C ILE A 137 2.53 -9.51 1.45
N ARG A 138 2.52 -9.80 0.15
CA ARG A 138 2.71 -11.15 -0.37
C ARG A 138 4.06 -11.24 -1.06
N THR A 139 4.94 -12.10 -0.56
CA THR A 139 6.08 -12.56 -1.36
C THR A 139 5.59 -13.65 -2.30
N PRO A 140 5.95 -13.64 -3.60
CA PRO A 140 5.77 -14.84 -4.42
C PRO A 140 6.50 -15.98 -3.71
N LEU A 141 5.88 -17.16 -3.67
CA LEU A 141 6.50 -18.36 -3.11
C LEU A 141 7.83 -18.54 -3.85
N ALA A 142 8.95 -18.25 -3.19
CA ALA A 142 10.25 -18.51 -3.76
C ALA A 142 10.30 -20.02 -4.00
N LEU A 143 10.43 -20.46 -5.26
CA LEU A 143 11.05 -21.75 -5.51
C LEU A 143 12.44 -21.66 -4.88
N LEU A 144 12.56 -22.22 -3.67
CA LEU A 144 13.82 -22.67 -3.12
C LEU A 144 14.31 -23.81 -4.04
N LEU A 145 15.04 -23.45 -5.10
CA LEU A 145 15.88 -24.36 -5.87
C LEU A 145 17.26 -23.74 -6.01
#